data_AF-A0A2M8Q1B9-F1
#
_entry.id   AF-A0A2M8Q1B9-F1
#
_cell.length_a   1.000
_cell.length_b   1.000
_cell.length_c   1.000
_cell.angle_alpha   90.00
_cell.angle_beta   90.00
_cell.angle_gamma   90.00
#
_symmetry.space_group_name_H-M   'P 1'
#
loop_
_entity.id
_entity.type
_entity.pdbx_description
1 polymer ?
#
loop_
_entity_poly.entity_id
_entity_poly.type
_entity_poly.pdbx_seq_one_letter_code
_entity_poly.pdbx_strand_id
1 'polypeptide(L)'
;MTSAIRVGTRRSRLALWQTEHVIEQLHLHDPHLLIEKVVINTQGDATLHSPLYQIGGKGLFTAELDDAILNKRVDLAVHSLKDLPTEEHENIGILAVLERHDPHDVLITRHKCTLDDLPIGAVVGTSSRRRVAQLLHYRPDLNVISIRGNVDTRIRKALDPSSGYDAIVVALAGVERLGLQSTIAQILPFEIMLPAPAQGVIAIQGLKHSSIKNLVQSINHLKTELAIAAERAFLSVLGGGCSLPVAAYAHWLSANELVLQARILSPDGKKRIDLKESCTLSEDHSENITLASELGRSVAVVAKDQGAAKLLNAVVVRHSTSPLNGKKIVITRAKHQSRELIDLLQQRGALPLLYPCIDVMPPSDTSDLDQALSRLQQYDWLLITSRNTVLALQRRLQVLGVDLKKVEIQVGAVGPATAELFSQIFKFDVTLIPETHTGIGMCEALQPKAGQRFLLPQSAIARDALADCLRQHGGYVEVVIAYQISVGEGGISLSAYLEDDAVDAIIFTSPSTIKNCLKRLEREKGNRDLLEKLPCAVMGPTTAQCAYSYYFSTILEPQESSLNALVELLEAYFSYTV
;
A
#
# COMPACT_ATOMS: atom_id res chain seq x y z
N MET A 1 47.66 -19.97 9.46
CA MET A 1 46.42 -20.71 9.12
C MET A 1 45.64 -19.81 8.18
N THR A 2 45.35 -20.25 6.96
CA THR A 2 44.51 -19.51 6.02
C THR A 2 43.08 -19.51 6.57
N SER A 3 42.59 -18.36 7.02
CA SER A 3 41.21 -18.20 7.48
C SER A 3 40.25 -18.41 6.31
N ALA A 4 39.14 -19.12 6.54
CA ALA A 4 38.10 -19.30 5.54
C ALA A 4 37.49 -17.95 5.11
N ILE A 5 37.13 -17.84 3.83
CA ILE A 5 36.43 -16.70 3.26
C ILE A 5 34.97 -16.78 3.66
N ARG A 6 34.45 -15.75 4.32
CA ARG A 6 33.06 -15.71 4.80
C ARG A 6 32.18 -15.00 3.78
N VAL A 7 31.22 -15.72 3.21
CA VAL A 7 30.28 -15.20 2.21
C VAL A 7 28.91 -15.01 2.85
N GLY A 8 28.53 -13.76 3.05
CA GLY A 8 27.24 -13.32 3.58
C GLY A 8 26.09 -13.55 2.60
N THR A 9 24.97 -14.04 3.10
CA THR A 9 23.74 -14.24 2.33
C THR A 9 22.49 -14.06 3.17
N ARG A 10 21.36 -13.82 2.51
CA ARG A 10 20.04 -13.81 3.16
C ARG A 10 19.51 -15.22 3.34
N ARG A 11 18.53 -15.38 4.24
CA ARG A 11 17.89 -16.68 4.54
C ARG A 11 16.96 -17.22 3.45
N SER A 12 16.55 -16.37 2.50
CA SER A 12 15.59 -16.79 1.47
C SER A 12 16.19 -17.88 0.57
N ARG A 13 15.35 -18.83 0.10
CA ARG A 13 15.80 -19.95 -0.74
C ARG A 13 16.53 -19.48 -2.00
N LEU A 14 16.08 -18.36 -2.60
CA LEU A 14 16.74 -17.78 -3.77
C LEU A 14 18.10 -17.18 -3.42
N ALA A 15 18.23 -16.48 -2.29
CA ALA A 15 19.51 -15.92 -1.87
C ALA A 15 20.54 -17.03 -1.54
N LEU A 16 20.11 -18.09 -0.86
CA LEU A 16 20.94 -19.26 -0.60
C LEU A 16 21.43 -19.90 -1.90
N TRP A 17 20.53 -20.11 -2.86
CA TRP A 17 20.89 -20.62 -4.19
C TRP A 17 21.91 -19.72 -4.89
N GLN A 18 21.71 -18.40 -4.86
CA GLN A 18 22.62 -17.44 -5.50
C GLN A 18 24.01 -17.48 -4.87
N THR A 19 24.08 -17.61 -3.55
CA THR A 19 25.35 -17.73 -2.83
C THR A 19 26.03 -19.05 -3.11
N GLU A 20 25.29 -20.16 -3.12
CA GLU A 20 25.84 -21.47 -3.50
C GLU A 20 26.40 -21.44 -4.92
N HIS A 21 25.69 -20.83 -5.86
CA HIS A 21 26.17 -20.66 -7.23
C HIS A 21 27.46 -19.84 -7.31
N VAL A 22 27.59 -18.75 -6.54
CA VAL A 22 28.85 -17.98 -6.46
C VAL A 22 29.99 -18.84 -5.89
N ILE A 23 29.71 -19.61 -4.84
CA ILE A 23 30.70 -20.50 -4.22
C ILE A 23 31.17 -21.56 -5.21
N GLU A 24 30.25 -22.18 -5.95
CA GLU A 24 30.58 -23.14 -7.02
C GLU A 24 31.48 -22.51 -8.08
N GLN A 25 31.18 -21.28 -8.54
CA GLN A 25 32.03 -20.59 -9.52
C GLN A 25 33.44 -20.30 -8.99
N LEU A 26 33.56 -19.95 -7.71
CA LEU A 26 34.86 -19.76 -7.06
C LEU A 26 35.63 -21.09 -6.96
N HIS A 27 34.96 -22.19 -6.61
CA HIS A 27 35.58 -23.51 -6.53
C HIS A 27 35.99 -24.08 -7.88
N LEU A 28 35.33 -23.70 -8.97
CA LEU A 28 35.79 -24.03 -10.33
C LEU A 28 37.13 -23.38 -10.67
N HIS A 29 37.43 -22.22 -10.09
CA HIS A 29 38.71 -21.52 -10.29
C HIS A 29 39.79 -21.97 -9.31
N ASP A 30 39.44 -22.19 -8.05
CA ASP A 30 40.33 -22.74 -7.03
C ASP A 30 39.57 -23.72 -6.10
N PRO A 31 39.70 -25.04 -6.34
CA PRO A 31 39.05 -26.08 -5.55
C PRO A 31 39.50 -26.15 -4.09
N HIS A 32 40.62 -25.51 -3.73
CA HIS A 32 41.18 -25.55 -2.38
C HIS A 32 40.71 -24.38 -1.50
N LEU A 33 39.89 -23.46 -2.02
CA LEU A 33 39.33 -22.36 -1.25
C LEU A 33 38.46 -22.86 -0.10
N LEU A 34 38.85 -22.49 1.11
CA LEU A 34 38.01 -22.63 2.29
C LEU A 34 36.99 -21.49 2.31
N ILE A 35 35.72 -21.81 2.09
CA ILE A 35 34.62 -20.83 2.06
C ILE A 35 33.56 -21.21 3.10
N GLU A 36 33.18 -20.24 3.93
CA GLU A 36 32.12 -20.35 4.91
C GLU A 36 30.92 -19.50 4.47
N LYS A 37 29.74 -20.12 4.31
CA LYS A 37 28.49 -19.40 4.04
C LYS A 37 27.90 -18.88 5.35
N VAL A 38 27.75 -17.57 5.47
CA VAL A 38 27.22 -16.91 6.67
C VAL A 38 25.82 -16.35 6.38
N VAL A 39 24.79 -16.91 7.01
CA VAL A 39 23.41 -16.43 6.85
C VAL A 39 23.18 -15.23 7.77
N ILE A 40 22.81 -14.09 7.18
CA ILE A 40 22.49 -12.85 7.87
C ILE A 40 20.97 -12.66 7.89
N ASN A 41 20.41 -12.46 9.08
CA ASN A 41 19.00 -12.12 9.25
C ASN A 41 18.78 -10.65 8.87
N THR A 42 17.93 -10.39 7.88
CA THR A 42 17.56 -9.03 7.44
C THR A 42 16.13 -8.69 7.86
N GLN A 43 15.86 -7.43 8.17
CA GLN A 43 14.50 -6.95 8.50
C GLN A 43 13.52 -7.16 7.33
N GLY A 44 14.02 -7.11 6.09
CA GLY A 44 13.24 -7.40 4.89
C GLY A 44 12.74 -8.84 4.79
N ASP A 45 13.38 -9.79 5.49
CA ASP A 45 12.92 -11.17 5.60
C ASP A 45 11.94 -11.38 6.77
N ALA A 46 11.92 -10.48 7.77
CA ALA A 46 11.03 -10.52 8.94
C ALA A 46 9.69 -9.79 8.71
N THR A 47 9.67 -8.76 7.87
CA THR A 47 8.49 -7.89 7.66
C THR A 47 7.69 -8.29 6.42
N LEU A 48 6.67 -9.16 6.57
CA LEU A 48 5.86 -9.69 5.46
C LEU A 48 4.56 -8.89 5.15
N HIS A 49 4.23 -7.85 5.94
CA HIS A 49 2.87 -7.28 5.98
C HIS A 49 2.67 -5.87 5.37
N SER A 50 3.70 -5.18 4.86
CA SER A 50 3.57 -3.83 4.24
C SER A 50 3.97 -3.87 2.74
N PRO A 51 3.44 -3.04 1.80
CA PRO A 51 3.87 -2.89 0.38
C PRO A 51 5.32 -2.39 0.14
N LEU A 52 5.99 -2.79 -0.96
CA LEU A 52 7.45 -2.61 -1.20
C LEU A 52 7.86 -1.14 -1.36
N TYR A 53 6.95 -0.31 -1.83
CA TYR A 53 7.15 1.14 -1.94
C TYR A 53 6.89 1.88 -0.62
N GLN A 54 6.25 1.24 0.37
CA GLN A 54 5.98 1.86 1.69
C GLN A 54 7.13 1.66 2.68
N ILE A 55 8.03 0.70 2.44
CA ILE A 55 9.21 0.48 3.28
C ILE A 55 10.42 1.24 2.69
N GLY A 56 10.19 2.51 2.33
CA GLY A 56 11.18 3.39 1.72
C GLY A 56 12.34 3.67 2.66
N GLY A 57 13.35 2.81 2.63
CA GLY A 57 14.68 3.03 3.19
C GLY A 57 15.72 2.62 2.15
N LYS A 58 16.81 3.40 2.03
CA LYS A 58 17.98 2.97 1.27
C LYS A 58 18.43 1.61 1.84
N GLY A 59 18.46 0.57 1.01
CA GLY A 59 19.06 -0.72 1.40
C GLY A 59 18.24 -1.65 2.31
N LEU A 60 16.90 -1.70 2.21
CA LEU A 60 16.05 -2.61 3.01
C LEU A 60 16.49 -4.10 3.04
N PHE A 61 17.22 -4.55 2.03
CA PHE A 61 17.77 -5.91 1.94
C PHE A 61 19.30 -5.96 1.98
N THR A 62 19.96 -4.81 2.09
CA THR A 62 21.42 -4.68 1.99
C THR A 62 22.04 -4.15 3.26
N ALA A 63 21.34 -3.35 4.07
CA ALA A 63 21.91 -2.67 5.23
C ALA A 63 22.58 -3.62 6.24
N GLU A 64 21.98 -4.78 6.53
CA GLU A 64 22.58 -5.74 7.47
C GLU A 64 23.76 -6.52 6.87
N LEU A 65 23.78 -6.67 5.54
CA LEU A 65 24.92 -7.26 4.82
C LEU A 65 26.06 -6.24 4.65
N ASP A 66 25.73 -4.98 4.37
CA ASP A 66 26.64 -3.85 4.36
C ASP A 66 27.32 -3.71 5.74
N ASP A 67 26.54 -3.74 6.83
CA ASP A 67 27.06 -3.75 8.20
C ASP A 67 27.95 -4.97 8.48
N ALA A 68 27.57 -6.16 7.98
CA ALA A 68 28.36 -7.36 8.14
C ALA A 68 29.72 -7.26 7.43
N ILE A 69 29.78 -6.62 6.25
CA ILE A 69 31.02 -6.33 5.53
C ILE A 69 31.87 -5.32 6.31
N LEU A 70 31.28 -4.20 6.74
CA LEU A 70 32.00 -3.11 7.43
C LEU A 70 32.58 -3.57 8.77
N ASN A 71 31.81 -4.36 9.54
CA ASN A 71 32.24 -4.93 10.81
C ASN A 71 33.07 -6.21 10.64
N LYS A 72 33.47 -6.56 9.40
CA LYS A 72 34.28 -7.73 9.08
C LYS A 72 33.70 -9.03 9.64
N ARG A 73 32.37 -9.13 9.74
CA ARG A 73 31.64 -10.37 10.07
C ARG A 73 31.58 -11.30 8.85
N VAL A 74 31.55 -10.71 7.66
CA VAL A 74 31.71 -11.40 6.37
C VAL A 74 32.74 -10.67 5.52
N ASP A 75 33.32 -11.37 4.55
CA ASP A 75 34.31 -10.82 3.63
C ASP A 75 33.67 -10.40 2.29
N LEU A 76 32.61 -11.11 1.90
CA LEU A 76 31.81 -10.85 0.70
C LEU A 76 30.31 -10.95 1.04
N ALA A 77 29.45 -10.30 0.27
CA ALA A 77 28.01 -10.54 0.29
C ALA A 77 27.48 -10.78 -1.13
N VAL A 78 26.48 -11.66 -1.27
CA VAL A 78 25.89 -12.02 -2.57
C VAL A 78 24.47 -11.49 -2.69
N HIS A 79 24.18 -10.81 -3.80
CA HIS A 79 22.91 -10.13 -4.03
C HIS A 79 22.33 -10.39 -5.41
N SER A 80 21.00 -10.28 -5.53
CA SER A 80 20.40 -9.92 -6.81
C SER A 80 20.70 -8.46 -7.10
N LEU A 81 21.41 -8.15 -8.19
CA LEU A 81 21.92 -6.79 -8.43
C LEU A 81 20.81 -5.74 -8.56
N LYS A 82 19.65 -6.12 -9.10
CA LYS A 82 18.48 -5.22 -9.17
C LYS A 82 17.99 -4.73 -7.81
N ASP A 83 18.32 -5.43 -6.71
CA ASP A 83 17.91 -5.05 -5.36
C ASP A 83 18.96 -4.15 -4.67
N LEU A 84 20.14 -3.96 -5.27
CA LEU A 84 21.16 -3.03 -4.77
C LEU A 84 20.84 -1.59 -5.19
N PRO A 85 21.05 -0.59 -4.29
CA PRO A 85 20.92 0.81 -4.65
C PRO A 85 21.92 1.20 -5.76
N THR A 86 21.60 2.28 -6.48
CA THR A 86 22.53 2.90 -7.45
C THR A 86 23.59 3.74 -6.75
N GLU A 87 23.26 4.34 -5.61
CA GLU A 87 24.23 4.99 -4.73
C GLU A 87 25.10 3.92 -4.05
N GLU A 88 26.41 4.04 -4.20
CA GLU A 88 27.38 3.16 -3.55
C GLU A 88 27.89 3.79 -2.26
N HIS A 89 28.16 2.95 -1.26
CA HIS A 89 28.84 3.38 -0.05
C HIS A 89 30.30 3.76 -0.38
N GLU A 90 30.92 4.64 0.42
CA GLU A 90 32.31 5.05 0.22
C GLU A 90 33.26 3.84 0.22
N ASN A 91 33.10 2.95 1.21
CA ASN A 91 34.00 1.83 1.47
C ASN A 91 33.58 0.49 0.83
N ILE A 92 32.31 0.35 0.43
CA ILE A 92 31.75 -0.92 -0.08
C ILE A 92 31.42 -0.74 -1.56
N GLY A 93 31.76 -1.71 -2.39
CA GLY A 93 31.44 -1.69 -3.81
C GLY A 93 31.07 -3.07 -4.35
N ILE A 94 30.50 -3.09 -5.55
CA ILE A 94 30.33 -4.31 -6.33
C ILE A 94 31.73 -4.71 -6.83
N LEU A 95 32.20 -5.87 -6.40
CA LEU A 95 33.53 -6.36 -6.72
C LEU A 95 33.54 -7.26 -7.95
N ALA A 96 32.43 -7.92 -8.25
CA ALA A 96 32.25 -8.74 -9.45
C ALA A 96 30.75 -8.98 -9.71
N VAL A 97 30.41 -9.28 -10.96
CA VAL A 97 29.09 -9.75 -11.37
C VAL A 97 29.20 -11.03 -12.19
N LEU A 98 28.25 -11.94 -12.02
CA LEU A 98 28.20 -13.16 -12.83
C LEU A 98 27.55 -12.91 -14.20
N GLU A 99 27.64 -13.90 -15.08
CA GLU A 99 26.89 -13.90 -16.34
C GLU A 99 25.39 -13.66 -16.09
N ARG A 100 24.78 -12.82 -16.93
CA ARG A 100 23.39 -12.40 -16.76
C ARG A 100 22.47 -13.55 -17.16
N HIS A 101 21.66 -14.00 -16.22
CA HIS A 101 20.56 -14.90 -16.53
C HIS A 101 19.42 -14.17 -17.24
N ASP A 102 18.51 -14.91 -17.88
CA ASP A 102 17.43 -14.33 -18.68
C ASP A 102 16.65 -13.25 -17.88
N PRO A 103 16.62 -12.00 -18.38
CA PRO A 103 16.04 -10.88 -17.66
C PRO A 103 14.53 -10.75 -17.84
N HIS A 104 13.85 -11.60 -18.60
CA HIS A 104 12.40 -11.52 -18.81
C HIS A 104 11.61 -11.60 -17.49
N ASP A 105 10.44 -10.99 -17.50
CA ASP A 105 9.41 -11.26 -16.51
C ASP A 105 8.48 -12.38 -17.02
N VAL A 106 7.92 -13.15 -16.10
CA VAL A 106 6.97 -14.22 -16.41
C VAL A 106 5.64 -13.96 -15.74
N LEU A 107 4.58 -14.33 -16.44
CA LEU A 107 3.23 -14.45 -15.92
C LEU A 107 3.04 -15.86 -15.34
N ILE A 108 2.53 -15.92 -14.13
CA ILE A 108 2.09 -17.16 -13.50
C ILE A 108 0.60 -17.02 -13.23
N THR A 109 -0.18 -17.92 -13.81
CA THR A 109 -1.64 -17.97 -13.69
C THR A 109 -2.07 -19.34 -13.18
N ARG A 110 -3.23 -19.39 -12.52
CA ARG A 110 -3.78 -20.65 -12.00
C ARG A 110 -4.06 -21.67 -13.10
N HIS A 111 -4.56 -21.20 -14.25
CA HIS A 111 -5.06 -22.05 -15.33
C HIS A 111 -4.17 -22.04 -16.58
N LYS A 112 -2.90 -21.65 -16.46
CA LYS A 112 -1.94 -21.59 -17.58
C LYS A 112 -2.39 -20.73 -18.77
N CYS A 113 -3.26 -19.74 -18.51
CA CYS A 113 -3.67 -18.76 -19.50
C CYS A 113 -2.63 -17.65 -19.67
N THR A 114 -2.59 -17.04 -20.85
CA THR A 114 -1.71 -15.90 -21.16
C THR A 114 -2.25 -14.60 -20.57
N LEU A 115 -1.48 -13.51 -20.68
CA LEU A 115 -1.90 -12.17 -20.26
C LEU A 115 -3.14 -11.69 -21.03
N ASP A 116 -3.25 -12.05 -22.31
CA ASP A 116 -4.37 -11.66 -23.17
C ASP A 116 -5.63 -12.45 -22.82
N ASP A 117 -5.48 -13.70 -22.40
CA ASP A 117 -6.58 -14.59 -21.99
C ASP A 117 -7.19 -14.23 -20.62
N LEU A 118 -6.57 -13.34 -19.84
CA LEU A 118 -7.10 -12.94 -18.54
C LEU A 118 -8.44 -12.19 -18.69
N PRO A 119 -9.44 -12.50 -17.85
CA PRO A 119 -10.74 -11.85 -17.91
C PRO A 119 -10.62 -10.34 -17.63
N ILE A 120 -11.60 -9.58 -18.12
CA ILE A 120 -11.67 -8.13 -17.83
C ILE A 120 -11.73 -7.93 -16.32
N GLY A 121 -10.87 -7.05 -15.79
CA GLY A 121 -10.81 -6.79 -14.35
C GLY A 121 -10.03 -7.81 -13.54
N ALA A 122 -9.28 -8.73 -14.18
CA ALA A 122 -8.47 -9.74 -13.50
C ALA A 122 -7.52 -9.13 -12.46
N VAL A 123 -7.35 -9.82 -11.34
CA VAL A 123 -6.52 -9.40 -10.22
C VAL A 123 -5.08 -9.89 -10.42
N VAL A 124 -4.16 -8.96 -10.70
CA VAL A 124 -2.74 -9.29 -10.97
C VAL A 124 -1.85 -8.83 -9.82
N GLY A 125 -1.10 -9.76 -9.23
CA GLY A 125 -0.22 -9.51 -8.10
C GLY A 125 1.17 -9.04 -8.51
N THR A 126 1.52 -7.79 -8.16
CA THR A 126 2.90 -7.29 -8.20
C THR A 126 3.06 -6.05 -7.30
N SER A 127 4.20 -5.94 -6.59
CA SER A 127 4.56 -4.71 -5.84
C SER A 127 5.55 -3.81 -6.58
N SER A 128 5.96 -4.16 -7.79
CA SER A 128 6.90 -3.37 -8.60
C SER A 128 6.15 -2.29 -9.37
N ARG A 129 6.46 -1.02 -9.14
CA ARG A 129 5.85 0.12 -9.87
C ARG A 129 6.12 0.07 -11.37
N ARG A 130 7.32 -0.40 -11.77
CA ARG A 130 7.66 -0.71 -13.17
C ARG A 130 6.66 -1.69 -13.79
N ARG A 131 6.41 -2.82 -13.14
CA ARG A 131 5.47 -3.83 -13.65
C ARG A 131 4.04 -3.33 -13.67
N VAL A 132 3.61 -2.65 -12.60
CA VAL A 132 2.26 -2.06 -12.52
C VAL A 132 2.02 -1.13 -13.71
N ALA A 133 2.91 -0.18 -13.94
CA ALA A 133 2.73 0.80 -15.02
C ALA A 133 2.74 0.15 -16.41
N GLN A 134 3.62 -0.82 -16.66
CA GLN A 134 3.66 -1.54 -17.94
C GLN A 134 2.43 -2.44 -18.17
N LEU A 135 1.94 -3.12 -17.12
CA LEU A 135 0.70 -3.89 -17.19
C LEU A 135 -0.50 -2.99 -17.50
N LEU A 136 -0.65 -1.87 -16.78
CA LEU A 136 -1.77 -0.95 -16.98
C LEU A 136 -1.70 -0.21 -18.33
N HIS A 137 -0.49 -0.01 -18.86
CA HIS A 137 -0.31 0.52 -20.20
C HIS A 137 -0.81 -0.47 -21.27
N TYR A 138 -0.55 -1.78 -21.08
CA TYR A 138 -0.93 -2.82 -22.03
C TYR A 138 -2.40 -3.26 -21.87
N ARG A 139 -2.87 -3.43 -20.63
CA ARG A 139 -4.22 -3.85 -20.24
C ARG A 139 -4.76 -2.93 -19.12
N PRO A 140 -5.35 -1.77 -19.48
CA PRO A 140 -5.83 -0.77 -18.52
C PRO A 140 -6.97 -1.25 -17.61
N ASP A 141 -7.62 -2.35 -17.96
CA ASP A 141 -8.72 -2.94 -17.21
C ASP A 141 -8.27 -3.78 -16.00
N LEU A 142 -6.99 -4.16 -15.90
CA LEU A 142 -6.50 -5.03 -14.84
C LEU A 142 -6.58 -4.37 -13.45
N ASN A 143 -6.98 -5.15 -12.45
CA ASN A 143 -6.88 -4.77 -11.05
C ASN A 143 -5.51 -5.20 -10.49
N VAL A 144 -4.51 -4.32 -10.57
CA VAL A 144 -3.15 -4.66 -10.11
C VAL A 144 -3.00 -4.36 -8.62
N ILE A 145 -2.82 -5.41 -7.81
CA ILE A 145 -2.68 -5.30 -6.35
C ILE A 145 -1.30 -5.79 -5.87
N SER A 146 -0.85 -5.29 -4.73
CA SER A 146 0.47 -5.63 -4.18
C SER A 146 0.53 -7.06 -3.64
N ILE A 147 1.59 -7.79 -3.95
CA ILE A 147 1.86 -9.15 -3.42
C ILE A 147 3.24 -9.24 -2.76
N ARG A 148 3.30 -9.85 -1.56
CA ARG A 148 4.51 -9.98 -0.74
C ARG A 148 4.92 -11.42 -0.49
N GLY A 149 6.17 -11.57 -0.04
CA GLY A 149 6.85 -12.83 0.25
C GLY A 149 8.00 -13.10 -0.71
N ASN A 150 8.71 -14.22 -0.51
CA ASN A 150 9.72 -14.74 -1.44
C ASN A 150 9.08 -15.26 -2.74
N VAL A 151 9.87 -15.49 -3.78
CA VAL A 151 9.37 -15.94 -5.10
C VAL A 151 8.49 -17.19 -4.96
N ASP A 152 8.93 -18.21 -4.26
CA ASP A 152 8.19 -19.46 -4.02
C ASP A 152 6.84 -19.22 -3.30
N THR A 153 6.82 -18.34 -2.29
CA THR A 153 5.57 -18.02 -1.57
C THR A 153 4.58 -17.26 -2.44
N ARG A 154 5.07 -16.37 -3.32
CA ARG A 154 4.21 -15.63 -4.26
C ARG A 154 3.62 -16.57 -5.29
N ILE A 155 4.42 -17.48 -5.85
CA ILE A 155 3.96 -18.50 -6.80
C ILE A 155 2.88 -19.37 -6.15
N ARG A 156 3.10 -19.83 -4.92
CA ARG A 156 2.08 -20.58 -4.17
C ARG A 156 0.78 -19.80 -4.01
N LYS A 157 0.84 -18.51 -3.68
CA LYS A 157 -0.35 -17.65 -3.62
C LYS A 157 -1.06 -17.60 -4.97
N ALA A 158 -0.34 -17.39 -6.08
CA ALA A 158 -0.93 -17.33 -7.42
C ALA A 158 -1.66 -18.61 -7.84
N LEU A 159 -1.20 -19.77 -7.36
CA LEU A 159 -1.80 -21.07 -7.65
C LEU A 159 -2.93 -21.44 -6.69
N ASP A 160 -3.02 -20.78 -5.53
CA ASP A 160 -4.03 -21.01 -4.51
C ASP A 160 -5.36 -20.30 -4.87
N PRO A 161 -6.47 -21.03 -5.07
CA PRO A 161 -7.78 -20.45 -5.37
C PRO A 161 -8.32 -19.47 -4.32
N SER A 162 -7.86 -19.56 -3.08
CA SER A 162 -8.32 -18.71 -1.96
C SER A 162 -7.53 -17.41 -1.82
N SER A 163 -6.45 -17.23 -2.59
CA SER A 163 -5.53 -16.10 -2.45
C SER A 163 -6.09 -14.76 -2.96
N GLY A 164 -7.11 -14.82 -3.83
CA GLY A 164 -7.68 -13.65 -4.50
C GLY A 164 -6.86 -13.09 -5.67
N TYR A 165 -5.82 -13.82 -6.13
CA TYR A 165 -5.05 -13.45 -7.34
C TYR A 165 -5.43 -14.36 -8.52
N ASP A 166 -5.66 -13.75 -9.68
CA ASP A 166 -5.82 -14.49 -10.95
C ASP A 166 -4.46 -14.78 -11.59
N ALA A 167 -3.51 -13.85 -11.41
CA ALA A 167 -2.15 -13.97 -11.91
C ALA A 167 -1.14 -13.23 -11.02
N ILE A 168 0.14 -13.55 -11.16
CA ILE A 168 1.25 -12.73 -10.64
C ILE A 168 2.32 -12.54 -11.70
N VAL A 169 3.14 -11.50 -11.52
CA VAL A 169 4.32 -11.26 -12.35
C VAL A 169 5.60 -11.31 -11.50
N VAL A 170 6.51 -12.22 -11.87
CA VAL A 170 7.83 -12.41 -11.22
C VAL A 170 8.94 -12.48 -12.27
N ALA A 171 10.21 -12.43 -11.86
CA ALA A 171 11.33 -12.49 -12.80
C ALA A 171 11.65 -13.95 -13.17
N LEU A 172 11.85 -14.24 -14.45
CA LEU A 172 12.16 -15.57 -14.97
C LEU A 172 13.36 -16.19 -14.26
N ALA A 173 14.47 -15.46 -14.18
CA ALA A 173 15.68 -15.91 -13.50
C ALA A 173 15.42 -16.38 -12.06
N GLY A 174 14.49 -15.75 -11.32
CA GLY A 174 14.18 -16.19 -9.95
C GLY A 174 13.37 -17.49 -9.90
N VAL A 175 12.58 -17.77 -10.93
CA VAL A 175 11.77 -18.99 -11.08
C VAL A 175 12.65 -20.17 -11.46
N GLU A 176 13.52 -20.01 -12.45
CA GLU A 176 14.42 -21.07 -12.94
C GLU A 176 15.46 -21.46 -11.91
N ARG A 177 16.07 -20.49 -11.23
CA ARG A 177 17.00 -20.75 -10.11
C ARG A 177 16.39 -21.59 -9.00
N LEU A 178 15.07 -21.51 -8.83
CA LEU A 178 14.33 -22.27 -7.82
C LEU A 178 13.79 -23.61 -8.34
N GLY A 179 14.01 -23.93 -9.62
CA GLY A 179 13.48 -25.13 -10.28
C GLY A 179 11.96 -25.09 -10.50
N LEU A 180 11.37 -23.89 -10.60
CA LEU A 180 9.92 -23.68 -10.65
C LEU A 180 9.40 -23.33 -12.06
N GLN A 181 10.20 -23.51 -13.12
CA GLN A 181 9.85 -23.13 -14.49
C GLN A 181 8.57 -23.77 -15.02
N SER A 182 8.19 -24.95 -14.50
CA SER A 182 6.92 -25.60 -14.82
C SER A 182 5.70 -24.80 -14.38
N THR A 183 5.84 -23.76 -13.55
CA THR A 183 4.76 -22.87 -13.10
C THR A 183 4.50 -21.70 -14.05
N ILE A 184 5.42 -21.42 -14.99
CA ILE A 184 5.30 -20.30 -15.94
C ILE A 184 4.13 -20.54 -16.91
N ALA A 185 3.22 -19.58 -17.01
CA ALA A 185 2.15 -19.59 -18.01
C ALA A 185 2.62 -18.90 -19.30
N GLN A 186 3.35 -17.79 -19.17
CA GLN A 186 3.85 -17.02 -20.29
C GLN A 186 5.16 -16.30 -19.91
N ILE A 187 6.14 -16.32 -20.80
CA ILE A 187 7.28 -15.39 -20.75
C ILE A 187 6.82 -14.10 -21.42
N LEU A 188 6.86 -12.98 -20.70
CA LEU A 188 6.35 -11.71 -21.19
C LEU A 188 7.39 -11.08 -22.12
N PRO A 189 7.05 -10.78 -23.39
CA PRO A 189 7.98 -10.20 -24.33
C PRO A 189 8.33 -8.74 -23.94
N PHE A 190 9.51 -8.25 -24.33
CA PHE A 190 10.00 -6.92 -23.92
C PHE A 190 9.14 -5.75 -24.41
N GLU A 191 8.38 -5.94 -25.49
CA GLU A 191 7.38 -4.99 -25.97
C GLU A 191 6.34 -4.72 -24.87
N ILE A 192 5.93 -5.76 -24.15
CA ILE A 192 4.97 -5.69 -23.04
C ILE A 192 5.67 -5.32 -21.73
N MET A 193 6.79 -5.97 -21.41
CA MET A 193 7.42 -5.91 -20.10
C MET A 193 8.94 -5.78 -20.19
N LEU A 194 9.42 -4.56 -20.43
CA LEU A 194 10.86 -4.26 -20.36
C LEU A 194 11.37 -4.44 -18.92
N PRO A 195 12.52 -5.09 -18.68
CA PRO A 195 12.92 -5.53 -17.35
C PRO A 195 13.44 -4.39 -16.46
N ALA A 196 13.56 -4.69 -15.17
CA ALA A 196 14.23 -3.77 -14.24
C ALA A 196 15.73 -3.70 -14.57
N PRO A 197 16.39 -2.55 -14.36
CA PRO A 197 17.85 -2.45 -14.38
C PRO A 197 18.48 -3.58 -13.56
N ALA A 198 19.47 -4.24 -14.14
CA ALA A 198 20.22 -5.38 -13.62
C ALA A 198 19.39 -6.63 -13.26
N GLN A 199 18.16 -6.76 -13.77
CA GLN A 199 17.40 -7.99 -13.58
C GLN A 199 18.13 -9.19 -14.22
N GLY A 200 18.21 -10.30 -13.48
CA GLY A 200 18.93 -11.51 -13.89
C GLY A 200 20.37 -11.59 -13.39
N VAL A 201 20.97 -10.49 -12.93
CA VAL A 201 22.39 -10.44 -12.53
C VAL A 201 22.58 -10.75 -11.05
N ILE A 202 23.58 -11.56 -10.73
CA ILE A 202 24.08 -11.80 -9.37
C ILE A 202 25.31 -10.93 -9.17
N ALA A 203 25.31 -10.15 -8.09
CA ALA A 203 26.43 -9.29 -7.70
C ALA A 203 27.11 -9.79 -6.44
N ILE A 204 28.42 -9.62 -6.41
CA ILE A 204 29.29 -9.92 -5.28
C ILE A 204 29.81 -8.59 -4.75
N GLN A 205 29.42 -8.23 -3.53
CA GLN A 205 29.75 -6.97 -2.87
C GLN A 205 30.81 -7.20 -1.78
N GLY A 206 31.69 -6.22 -1.56
CA GLY A 206 32.71 -6.27 -0.53
C GLY A 206 33.43 -4.94 -0.37
N LEU A 207 34.48 -4.91 0.46
CA LEU A 207 35.31 -3.71 0.64
C LEU A 207 36.11 -3.40 -0.64
N LYS A 208 36.03 -2.16 -1.13
CA LYS A 208 36.62 -1.74 -2.42
C LYS A 208 38.12 -1.99 -2.54
N HIS A 209 38.86 -1.88 -1.43
CA HIS A 209 40.31 -2.04 -1.35
C HIS A 209 40.76 -3.36 -0.70
N SER A 210 39.87 -4.35 -0.61
CA SER A 210 40.23 -5.66 -0.07
C SER A 210 41.01 -6.50 -1.09
N SER A 211 41.99 -7.26 -0.61
CA SER A 211 42.74 -8.24 -1.41
C SER A 211 41.84 -9.34 -2.00
N ILE A 212 40.65 -9.57 -1.42
CA ILE A 212 39.66 -10.53 -1.92
C ILE A 212 39.10 -10.13 -3.29
N LYS A 213 39.23 -8.86 -3.69
CA LYS A 213 38.78 -8.37 -4.99
C LYS A 213 39.42 -9.17 -6.14
N ASN A 214 40.71 -9.47 -6.05
CA ASN A 214 41.42 -10.23 -7.09
C ASN A 214 40.85 -11.64 -7.26
N LEU A 215 40.41 -12.26 -6.17
CA LEU A 215 39.78 -13.58 -6.22
C LEU A 215 38.44 -13.51 -6.96
N VAL A 216 37.53 -12.62 -6.55
CA VAL A 216 36.19 -12.56 -7.15
C VAL A 216 36.19 -12.02 -8.57
N GLN A 217 37.23 -11.27 -8.96
CA GLN A 217 37.41 -10.83 -10.35
C GLN A 217 37.64 -12.00 -11.33
N SER A 218 38.13 -13.15 -10.86
CA SER A 218 38.26 -14.35 -11.71
C SER A 218 36.92 -14.86 -12.25
N ILE A 219 35.82 -14.61 -11.54
CA ILE A 219 34.46 -15.01 -11.91
C ILE A 219 33.62 -13.84 -12.44
N ASN A 220 34.23 -12.68 -12.70
CA ASN A 220 33.53 -11.52 -13.23
C ASN A 220 33.21 -11.70 -14.72
N HIS A 221 31.96 -11.45 -15.11
CA HIS A 221 31.55 -11.46 -16.51
C HIS A 221 31.54 -10.04 -17.09
N LEU A 222 32.60 -9.68 -17.81
CA LEU A 222 32.83 -8.32 -18.34
C LEU A 222 31.65 -7.81 -19.19
N LYS A 223 31.07 -8.65 -20.06
CA LYS A 223 29.92 -8.25 -20.88
C LYS A 223 28.69 -7.89 -20.05
N THR A 224 28.47 -8.59 -18.92
CA THR A 224 27.40 -8.23 -17.98
C THR A 224 27.73 -6.93 -17.26
N GLU A 225 28.98 -6.78 -16.79
CA GLU A 225 29.45 -5.60 -16.07
C GLU A 225 29.24 -4.30 -16.87
N LEU A 226 29.61 -4.32 -18.14
CA LEU A 226 29.42 -3.17 -19.04
C LEU A 226 27.94 -2.89 -19.30
N ALA A 227 27.13 -3.92 -19.51
CA ALA A 227 25.68 -3.76 -19.68
C ALA A 227 25.01 -3.14 -18.43
N ILE A 228 25.35 -3.64 -17.23
CA ILE A 228 24.77 -3.10 -16.00
C ILE A 228 25.31 -1.71 -15.64
N ALA A 229 26.50 -1.34 -16.11
CA ALA A 229 27.02 0.03 -15.97
C ALA A 229 26.12 1.03 -16.71
N ALA A 230 25.74 0.72 -17.96
CA ALA A 230 24.80 1.54 -18.73
C ALA A 230 23.42 1.64 -18.05
N GLU A 231 22.85 0.51 -17.65
CA GLU A 231 21.53 0.47 -17.00
C GLU A 231 21.49 1.23 -15.66
N ARG A 232 22.52 1.05 -14.83
CA ARG A 232 22.60 1.69 -13.50
C ARG A 232 22.91 3.18 -13.62
N ALA A 233 23.76 3.59 -14.56
CA ALA A 233 24.02 5.00 -14.82
C ALA A 233 22.75 5.74 -15.29
N PHE A 234 21.97 5.12 -16.18
CA PHE A 234 20.66 5.64 -16.58
C PHE A 234 19.72 5.84 -15.38
N LEU A 235 19.55 4.80 -14.55
CA LEU A 235 18.67 4.87 -13.37
C LEU A 235 19.16 5.92 -12.35
N SER A 236 20.47 6.02 -12.14
CA SER A 236 21.08 6.97 -11.21
C SER A 236 20.82 8.42 -11.62
N VAL A 237 20.92 8.76 -12.91
CA VAL A 237 20.69 10.13 -13.39
C VAL A 237 19.23 10.54 -13.22
N LEU A 238 18.28 9.61 -13.31
CA LEU A 238 16.85 9.86 -13.07
C LEU A 238 16.51 10.03 -11.58
N GLY A 239 17.49 9.93 -10.66
CA GLY A 239 17.27 10.01 -9.22
C GLY A 239 16.46 8.84 -8.67
N GLY A 240 16.51 7.69 -9.36
CA GLY A 240 15.63 6.57 -9.11
C GLY A 240 16.22 5.43 -8.30
N GLY A 241 15.37 4.79 -7.49
CA GLY A 241 15.58 3.43 -6.96
C GLY A 241 14.52 2.46 -7.49
N CYS A 242 14.43 1.25 -6.92
CA CYS A 242 13.44 0.21 -7.27
C CYS A 242 11.96 0.65 -7.23
N SER A 243 11.66 1.82 -6.67
CA SER A 243 10.33 2.39 -6.50
C SER A 243 9.81 3.15 -7.73
N LEU A 244 10.65 3.49 -8.72
CA LEU A 244 10.18 4.23 -9.90
C LEU A 244 9.59 3.30 -10.98
N PRO A 245 8.60 3.76 -11.77
CA PRO A 245 8.09 3.07 -12.96
C PRO A 245 9.06 3.18 -14.15
N VAL A 246 10.30 2.73 -13.93
CA VAL A 246 11.41 2.80 -14.89
C VAL A 246 11.90 1.38 -15.21
N ALA A 247 12.13 1.12 -16.49
CA ALA A 247 12.74 -0.09 -17.02
C ALA A 247 13.97 0.28 -17.84
N ALA A 248 15.00 -0.57 -17.80
CA ALA A 248 16.18 -0.42 -18.65
C ALA A 248 16.81 -1.79 -18.91
N TYR A 249 17.23 -2.01 -20.16
CA TYR A 249 17.87 -3.23 -20.60
C TYR A 249 18.98 -2.94 -21.60
N ALA A 250 20.21 -3.21 -21.22
CA ALA A 250 21.37 -3.18 -22.08
C ALA A 250 21.71 -4.59 -22.57
N HIS A 251 21.86 -4.76 -23.88
CA HIS A 251 22.23 -6.00 -24.52
C HIS A 251 23.20 -5.78 -25.68
N TRP A 252 23.96 -6.83 -26.01
CA TRP A 252 24.94 -6.81 -27.07
C TRP A 252 24.27 -7.17 -28.41
N LEU A 253 24.32 -6.29 -29.40
CA LEU A 253 23.89 -6.60 -30.77
C LEU A 253 24.98 -7.33 -31.56
N SER A 254 26.23 -7.08 -31.22
CA SER A 254 27.41 -7.68 -31.84
C SER A 254 28.52 -7.83 -30.80
N ALA A 255 29.74 -8.17 -31.23
CA ALA A 255 30.88 -8.34 -30.31
C ALA A 255 31.26 -7.04 -29.57
N ASN A 256 31.05 -5.88 -30.20
CA ASN A 256 31.48 -4.57 -29.73
C ASN A 256 30.36 -3.53 -29.62
N GLU A 257 29.13 -3.86 -30.00
CA GLU A 257 27.99 -2.94 -29.96
C GLU A 257 27.07 -3.23 -28.77
N LEU A 258 26.98 -2.28 -27.83
CA LEU A 258 26.09 -2.32 -26.69
C LEU A 258 24.89 -1.39 -26.93
N VAL A 259 23.68 -1.93 -26.76
CA VAL A 259 22.43 -1.20 -26.96
C VAL A 259 21.66 -1.12 -25.67
N LEU A 260 21.29 0.09 -25.26
CA LEU A 260 20.45 0.37 -24.12
C LEU A 260 19.03 0.72 -24.59
N GLN A 261 18.07 -0.12 -24.21
CA GLN A 261 16.64 0.20 -24.28
C GLN A 261 16.17 0.68 -22.91
N ALA A 262 15.36 1.73 -22.87
CA ALA A 262 14.79 2.25 -21.65
C ALA A 262 13.31 2.62 -21.84
N ARG A 263 12.54 2.49 -20.75
CA ARG A 263 11.13 2.85 -20.75
C ARG A 263 10.75 3.51 -19.42
N ILE A 264 9.99 4.59 -19.51
CA ILE A 264 9.53 5.38 -18.37
C ILE A 264 8.02 5.57 -18.52
N LEU A 265 7.24 5.25 -17.50
CA LEU A 265 5.77 5.37 -17.55
C LEU A 265 5.22 6.19 -16.38
N SER A 266 4.07 6.83 -16.58
CA SER A 266 3.29 7.33 -15.45
C SER A 266 2.80 6.16 -14.57
N PRO A 267 2.55 6.36 -13.25
CA PRO A 267 2.09 5.30 -12.36
C PRO A 267 0.87 4.52 -12.87
N ASP A 268 -0.03 5.21 -13.57
CA ASP A 268 -1.27 4.68 -14.15
C ASP A 268 -1.10 4.06 -15.54
N GLY A 269 0.13 4.06 -16.08
CA GLY A 269 0.44 3.52 -17.40
C GLY A 269 -0.02 4.38 -18.59
N LYS A 270 -0.71 5.51 -18.39
CA LYS A 270 -1.29 6.29 -19.50
C LYS A 270 -0.28 7.04 -20.35
N LYS A 271 0.86 7.42 -19.79
CA LYS A 271 1.94 8.10 -20.51
C LYS A 271 3.18 7.22 -20.49
N ARG A 272 3.91 7.19 -21.60
CA ARG A 272 5.11 6.36 -21.80
C ARG A 272 6.13 7.11 -22.63
N ILE A 273 7.40 6.96 -22.25
CA ILE A 273 8.58 7.36 -23.02
C ILE A 273 9.40 6.09 -23.26
N ASP A 274 9.68 5.77 -24.51
CA ASP A 274 10.57 4.68 -24.93
C ASP A 274 11.83 5.29 -25.55
N LEU A 275 12.99 4.77 -25.17
CA LEU A 275 14.29 5.23 -25.65
C LEU A 275 15.13 4.03 -26.06
N LYS A 276 15.94 4.20 -27.10
CA LYS A 276 16.91 3.20 -27.55
C LYS A 276 18.12 3.93 -28.10
N GLU A 277 19.27 3.66 -27.52
CA GLU A 277 20.55 4.19 -27.98
C GLU A 277 21.61 3.08 -27.95
N SER A 278 22.70 3.29 -28.68
CA SER A 278 23.80 2.33 -28.79
C SER A 278 25.15 3.01 -28.66
N CYS A 279 26.15 2.29 -28.16
CA CYS A 279 27.55 2.69 -28.27
C CYS A 279 28.40 1.54 -28.80
N THR A 280 29.50 1.91 -29.46
CA THR A 280 30.54 0.97 -29.86
C THR A 280 31.65 1.01 -28.81
N LEU A 281 31.98 -0.15 -28.29
CA LEU A 281 33.04 -0.36 -27.30
C LEU A 281 34.31 -0.82 -28.01
N SER A 282 35.47 -0.38 -27.53
CA SER A 282 36.75 -0.73 -28.14
C SER A 282 37.22 -2.10 -27.69
N GLU A 283 38.16 -2.68 -28.43
CA GLU A 283 38.90 -3.87 -27.98
C GLU A 283 39.78 -3.55 -26.76
N ASP A 284 40.20 -2.30 -26.60
CA ASP A 284 40.86 -1.80 -25.40
C ASP A 284 39.84 -1.58 -24.28
N HIS A 285 39.76 -2.53 -23.35
CA HIS A 285 38.78 -2.52 -22.27
C HIS A 285 38.93 -1.38 -21.24
N SER A 286 40.03 -0.61 -21.28
CA SER A 286 40.34 0.40 -20.26
C SER A 286 39.29 1.53 -20.16
N GLU A 287 38.65 1.91 -21.27
CA GLU A 287 37.65 2.98 -21.32
C GLU A 287 36.20 2.48 -21.43
N ASN A 288 36.00 1.19 -21.67
CA ASN A 288 34.67 0.63 -22.00
C ASN A 288 33.64 0.82 -20.89
N ILE A 289 34.07 0.76 -19.62
CA ILE A 289 33.17 0.99 -18.48
C ILE A 289 32.66 2.44 -18.44
N THR A 290 33.51 3.39 -18.82
CA THR A 290 33.17 4.81 -18.92
C THR A 290 32.19 5.03 -20.06
N LEU A 291 32.49 4.51 -21.26
CA LEU A 291 31.62 4.61 -22.43
C LEU A 291 30.24 3.98 -22.19
N ALA A 292 30.19 2.80 -21.57
CA ALA A 292 28.92 2.15 -21.22
C ALA A 292 28.12 2.99 -20.22
N SER A 293 28.79 3.55 -19.20
CA SER A 293 28.13 4.44 -18.24
C SER A 293 27.63 5.73 -18.90
N GLU A 294 28.39 6.30 -19.83
CA GLU A 294 28.02 7.49 -20.60
C GLU A 294 26.80 7.24 -21.50
N LEU A 295 26.69 6.08 -22.14
CA LEU A 295 25.47 5.65 -22.84
C LEU A 295 24.25 5.71 -21.91
N GLY A 296 24.39 5.21 -20.68
CA GLY A 296 23.32 5.31 -19.68
C GLY A 296 22.94 6.75 -19.34
N ARG A 297 23.95 7.61 -19.10
CA ARG A 297 23.74 9.02 -18.76
C ARG A 297 23.10 9.80 -19.90
N SER A 298 23.52 9.58 -21.14
CA SER A 298 22.97 10.28 -22.31
C SER A 298 21.51 9.93 -22.53
N VAL A 299 21.14 8.65 -22.45
CA VAL A 299 19.74 8.21 -22.52
C VAL A 299 18.89 8.86 -21.43
N ALA A 300 19.43 9.01 -20.21
CA ALA A 300 18.72 9.67 -19.12
C ALA A 300 18.56 11.19 -19.32
N VAL A 301 19.51 11.85 -19.99
CA VAL A 301 19.38 13.26 -20.39
C VAL A 301 18.26 13.40 -21.42
N VAL A 302 18.26 12.59 -22.48
CA VAL A 302 17.19 12.57 -23.49
C VAL A 302 15.82 12.32 -22.84
N ALA A 303 15.75 11.39 -21.88
CA ALA A 303 14.54 11.15 -21.10
C ALA A 303 14.04 12.40 -20.38
N LYS A 304 14.93 13.14 -19.70
CA LYS A 304 14.58 14.36 -18.96
C LYS A 304 14.06 15.43 -19.91
N ASP A 305 14.70 15.60 -21.08
CA ASP A 305 14.29 16.56 -22.10
C ASP A 305 12.92 16.22 -22.68
N GLN A 306 12.58 14.94 -22.81
CA GLN A 306 11.24 14.45 -23.17
C GLN A 306 10.22 14.53 -22.01
N GLY A 307 10.59 15.13 -20.88
CA GLY A 307 9.68 15.37 -19.76
C GLY A 307 9.54 14.20 -18.78
N ALA A 308 10.48 13.26 -18.77
CA ALA A 308 10.49 12.15 -17.80
C ALA A 308 10.36 12.64 -16.34
N ALA A 309 10.95 13.79 -16.01
CA ALA A 309 10.80 14.38 -14.68
C ALA A 309 9.34 14.68 -14.31
N LYS A 310 8.52 15.20 -15.24
CA LYS A 310 7.08 15.47 -14.98
C LYS A 310 6.29 14.16 -14.84
N LEU A 311 6.64 13.18 -15.65
CA LEU A 311 5.99 11.87 -15.70
C LEU A 311 6.34 11.01 -14.47
N LEU A 312 7.55 11.16 -13.95
CA LEU A 312 8.01 10.61 -12.67
C LEU A 312 7.57 11.45 -11.46
N ASN A 313 7.38 12.76 -11.59
CA ASN A 313 6.85 13.60 -10.50
C ASN A 313 5.35 13.41 -10.23
N ALA A 314 4.61 12.83 -11.17
CA ALA A 314 3.30 12.23 -10.87
C ALA A 314 3.42 11.01 -9.91
N VAL A 315 4.64 10.48 -9.72
CA VAL A 315 5.02 9.45 -8.74
C VAL A 315 5.61 10.08 -7.45
N VAL A 316 5.94 11.39 -7.45
CA VAL A 316 6.33 12.10 -6.21
C VAL A 316 5.05 12.43 -5.43
N VAL A 317 4.40 11.36 -4.95
CA VAL A 317 3.94 11.38 -3.57
C VAL A 317 5.18 11.70 -2.77
N ARG A 318 5.17 12.89 -2.19
CA ARG A 318 6.21 13.47 -1.32
C ARG A 318 6.92 12.34 -0.56
N HIS A 319 8.25 12.39 -0.45
CA HIS A 319 8.85 11.95 0.82
C HIS A 319 8.03 12.66 1.88
N SER A 320 7.10 11.96 2.52
CA SER A 320 6.35 12.57 3.60
C SER A 320 7.37 12.66 4.71
N THR A 321 7.93 13.86 4.86
CA THR A 321 8.44 14.36 6.15
C THR A 321 7.34 14.36 7.22
N SER A 322 6.14 13.85 6.88
CA SER A 322 5.08 13.56 7.82
C SER A 322 5.62 12.71 8.97
N PRO A 323 5.49 13.20 10.21
CA PRO A 323 5.72 12.44 11.43
C PRO A 323 4.91 11.13 11.52
N LEU A 324 3.89 10.96 10.67
CA LEU A 324 3.12 9.73 10.57
C LEU A 324 3.83 8.62 9.79
N ASN A 325 4.96 8.89 9.14
CA ASN A 325 5.65 7.90 8.34
C ASN A 325 6.07 6.68 9.18
N GLY A 326 5.61 5.49 8.79
CA GLY A 326 5.85 4.23 9.49
C GLY A 326 4.96 3.98 10.71
N LYS A 327 4.19 4.97 11.17
CA LYS A 327 3.33 4.84 12.36
C LYS A 327 2.17 3.89 12.12
N LYS A 328 1.95 2.95 13.03
CA LYS A 328 0.89 1.95 12.99
C LYS A 328 -0.37 2.49 13.68
N ILE A 329 -1.36 2.87 12.88
CA ILE A 329 -2.55 3.57 13.34
C ILE A 329 -3.77 2.65 13.23
N VAL A 330 -4.42 2.34 14.35
CA VAL A 330 -5.60 1.48 14.40
C VAL A 330 -6.85 2.25 13.96
N ILE A 331 -7.61 1.66 13.02
CA ILE A 331 -8.86 2.21 12.51
C ILE A 331 -10.03 1.36 13.00
N THR A 332 -10.93 1.97 13.77
CA THR A 332 -12.08 1.28 14.40
C THR A 332 -13.40 1.35 13.64
N ARG A 333 -13.41 2.04 12.50
CA ARG A 333 -14.61 2.23 11.65
C ARG A 333 -15.04 0.92 10.98
N ALA A 334 -16.28 0.90 10.50
CA ALA A 334 -16.76 -0.19 9.64
C ALA A 334 -15.85 -0.36 8.41
N LYS A 335 -15.59 -1.61 8.02
CA LYS A 335 -14.64 -1.96 6.95
C LYS A 335 -14.93 -1.22 5.64
N HIS A 336 -16.20 -1.16 5.23
CA HIS A 336 -16.64 -0.50 4.00
C HIS A 336 -16.56 1.03 4.05
N GLN A 337 -16.44 1.63 5.24
CA GLN A 337 -16.33 3.08 5.45
C GLN A 337 -14.90 3.55 5.74
N SER A 338 -13.92 2.63 5.73
CA SER A 338 -12.55 2.92 6.15
C SER A 338 -11.66 3.37 5.00
N ARG A 339 -12.10 3.26 3.74
CA ARG A 339 -11.26 3.48 2.55
C ARG A 339 -10.62 4.87 2.52
N GLU A 340 -11.43 5.91 2.70
CA GLU A 340 -10.96 7.30 2.69
C GLU A 340 -9.90 7.54 3.78
N LEU A 341 -10.15 7.07 5.00
CA LEU A 341 -9.20 7.21 6.12
C LEU A 341 -7.91 6.40 5.90
N ILE A 342 -8.02 5.20 5.33
CA ILE A 342 -6.85 4.40 4.90
C ILE A 342 -6.02 5.20 3.90
N ASP A 343 -6.66 5.78 2.89
CA ASP A 343 -5.97 6.54 1.85
C ASP A 343 -5.28 7.79 2.44
N LEU A 344 -5.94 8.52 3.34
CA LEU A 344 -5.37 9.70 4.02
C LEU A 344 -4.16 9.39 4.89
N LEU A 345 -4.20 8.27 5.63
CA LEU A 345 -3.08 7.81 6.46
C LEU A 345 -1.92 7.31 5.59
N GLN A 346 -2.21 6.52 4.55
CA GLN A 346 -1.19 6.01 3.64
C GLN A 346 -0.52 7.11 2.83
N GLN A 347 -1.25 8.17 2.46
CA GLN A 347 -0.69 9.37 1.82
C GLN A 347 0.36 10.08 2.69
N ARG A 348 0.28 9.91 4.02
CA ARG A 348 1.21 10.45 5.01
C ARG A 348 2.23 9.41 5.51
N GLY A 349 2.30 8.24 4.86
CA GLY A 349 3.25 7.19 5.20
C GLY A 349 2.88 6.32 6.40
N ALA A 350 1.73 6.54 7.05
CA ALA A 350 1.26 5.68 8.13
C ALA A 350 0.82 4.30 7.62
N LEU A 351 0.87 3.32 8.52
CA LEU A 351 0.44 1.94 8.36
C LEU A 351 -0.93 1.74 9.03
N PRO A 352 -2.04 1.87 8.30
CA PRO A 352 -3.37 1.69 8.89
C PRO A 352 -3.63 0.22 9.23
N LEU A 353 -3.99 -0.04 10.49
CA LEU A 353 -4.37 -1.34 11.00
C LEU A 353 -5.89 -1.39 11.17
N LEU A 354 -6.56 -2.16 10.32
CA LEU A 354 -8.01 -2.30 10.42
C LEU A 354 -8.38 -3.14 11.64
N TYR A 355 -9.18 -2.56 12.53
CA TYR A 355 -9.82 -3.25 13.64
C TYR A 355 -11.28 -2.82 13.72
N PRO A 356 -12.14 -3.24 12.76
CA PRO A 356 -13.51 -2.76 12.69
C PRO A 356 -14.27 -3.07 13.97
N CYS A 357 -14.72 -2.04 14.67
CA CYS A 357 -15.46 -2.16 15.93
C CYS A 357 -16.98 -2.04 15.72
N ILE A 358 -17.40 -1.55 14.55
CA ILE A 358 -18.80 -1.44 14.19
C ILE A 358 -19.03 -2.08 12.82
N ASP A 359 -20.19 -2.67 12.63
CA ASP A 359 -20.76 -2.90 11.31
C ASP A 359 -22.15 -2.27 11.22
N VAL A 360 -22.48 -1.76 10.03
CA VAL A 360 -23.73 -1.05 9.78
C VAL A 360 -24.62 -1.94 8.93
N MET A 361 -25.63 -2.51 9.58
CA MET A 361 -26.51 -3.50 8.99
C MET A 361 -27.94 -2.94 8.84
N PRO A 362 -28.72 -3.40 7.86
CA PRO A 362 -30.16 -3.17 7.88
C PRO A 362 -30.78 -3.81 9.15
N PRO A 363 -31.92 -3.30 9.64
CA PRO A 363 -32.65 -3.97 10.72
C PRO A 363 -33.11 -5.37 10.26
N SER A 364 -33.36 -6.26 11.22
CA SER A 364 -33.89 -7.60 10.92
C SER A 364 -35.26 -7.58 10.27
N ASP A 365 -36.04 -6.54 10.56
CA ASP A 365 -37.34 -6.26 9.95
C ASP A 365 -37.36 -4.81 9.44
N THR A 366 -37.68 -4.62 8.16
CA THR A 366 -37.78 -3.29 7.53
C THR A 366 -39.23 -2.82 7.38
N SER A 367 -40.22 -3.58 7.84
CA SER A 367 -41.64 -3.34 7.55
C SER A 367 -42.11 -1.95 7.95
N ASP A 368 -41.79 -1.49 9.17
CA ASP A 368 -42.18 -0.16 9.66
C ASP A 368 -41.53 0.96 8.83
N LEU A 369 -40.25 0.80 8.50
CA LEU A 369 -39.52 1.74 7.67
C LEU A 369 -40.13 1.78 6.26
N ASP A 370 -40.43 0.62 5.67
CA ASP A 370 -41.00 0.53 4.34
C ASP A 370 -42.41 1.13 4.28
N GLN A 371 -43.22 0.88 5.30
CA GLN A 371 -44.55 1.47 5.43
C GLN A 371 -44.47 2.99 5.54
N ALA A 372 -43.58 3.52 6.37
CA ALA A 372 -43.35 4.95 6.50
C ALA A 372 -42.85 5.58 5.19
N LEU A 373 -41.90 4.94 4.51
CA LEU A 373 -41.38 5.44 3.23
C LEU A 373 -42.41 5.41 2.09
N SER A 374 -43.31 4.43 2.09
CA SER A 374 -44.41 4.33 1.12
C SER A 374 -45.45 5.44 1.29
N ARG A 375 -45.49 6.09 2.46
CA ARG A 375 -46.42 7.18 2.78
C ARG A 375 -45.72 8.51 3.04
N LEU A 376 -44.54 8.74 2.45
CA LEU A 376 -43.76 9.97 2.69
C LEU A 376 -44.57 11.27 2.54
N GLN A 377 -45.51 11.32 1.60
CA GLN A 377 -46.44 12.44 1.37
C GLN A 377 -47.35 12.80 2.56
N GLN A 378 -47.40 11.97 3.60
CA GLN A 378 -48.17 12.23 4.83
C GLN A 378 -47.35 12.97 5.89
N TYR A 379 -46.04 13.14 5.70
CA TYR A 379 -45.18 13.86 6.63
C TYR A 379 -44.82 15.22 6.05
N ASP A 380 -44.78 16.23 6.91
CA ASP A 380 -44.29 17.56 6.57
C ASP A 380 -42.75 17.55 6.53
N TRP A 381 -42.13 16.72 7.36
CA TRP A 381 -40.68 16.69 7.55
C TRP A 381 -40.10 15.27 7.55
N LEU A 382 -38.99 15.10 6.82
CA LEU A 382 -38.07 13.99 6.94
C LEU A 382 -36.79 14.48 7.64
N LEU A 383 -36.52 13.94 8.83
CA LEU A 383 -35.38 14.35 9.64
C LEU A 383 -34.27 13.30 9.61
N ILE A 384 -33.08 13.70 9.18
CA ILE A 384 -31.91 12.84 9.00
C ILE A 384 -30.82 13.20 9.99
N THR A 385 -30.55 12.29 10.92
CA THR A 385 -29.58 12.50 12.01
C THR A 385 -28.22 11.86 11.76
N SER A 386 -28.07 11.07 10.68
CA SER A 386 -26.84 10.35 10.37
C SER A 386 -26.69 10.06 8.88
N ARG A 387 -25.43 10.06 8.40
CA ARG A 387 -25.08 9.58 7.05
C ARG A 387 -25.50 8.13 6.81
N ASN A 388 -25.50 7.29 7.85
CA ASN A 388 -25.97 5.90 7.75
C ASN A 388 -27.48 5.83 7.47
N THR A 389 -28.27 6.78 8.00
CA THR A 389 -29.68 6.90 7.64
C THR A 389 -29.84 7.19 6.16
N VAL A 390 -29.07 8.13 5.59
CA VAL A 390 -29.10 8.44 4.15
C VAL A 390 -28.87 7.18 3.31
N LEU A 391 -27.84 6.40 3.64
CA LEU A 391 -27.50 5.17 2.92
C LEU A 391 -28.58 4.08 3.08
N ALA A 392 -29.17 3.95 4.27
CA ALA A 392 -30.28 3.03 4.50
C ALA A 392 -31.52 3.41 3.67
N LEU A 393 -31.87 4.69 3.67
CA LEU A 393 -32.97 5.23 2.88
C LEU A 393 -32.76 5.01 1.38
N GLN A 394 -31.54 5.23 0.87
CA GLN A 394 -31.21 5.02 -0.54
C GLN A 394 -31.57 3.59 -0.97
N ARG A 395 -31.12 2.60 -0.19
CA ARG A 395 -31.39 1.18 -0.47
C ARG A 395 -32.90 0.88 -0.43
N ARG A 396 -33.61 1.37 0.58
CA ARG A 396 -35.04 1.06 0.74
C ARG A 396 -35.92 1.76 -0.29
N LEU A 397 -35.71 3.05 -0.54
CA LEU A 397 -36.45 3.79 -1.56
C LEU A 397 -36.26 3.18 -2.96
N GLN A 398 -35.05 2.70 -3.27
CA GLN A 398 -34.79 1.97 -4.52
C GLN A 398 -35.59 0.66 -4.59
N VAL A 399 -35.66 -0.11 -3.50
CA VAL A 399 -36.45 -1.35 -3.43
C VAL A 399 -37.94 -1.09 -3.58
N LEU A 400 -38.45 -0.01 -2.97
CA LEU A 400 -39.87 0.36 -3.00
C LEU A 400 -40.27 1.12 -4.27
N GLY A 401 -39.31 1.53 -5.11
CA GLY A 401 -39.57 2.34 -6.30
C GLY A 401 -40.10 3.75 -5.98
N VAL A 402 -39.82 4.27 -4.78
CA VAL A 402 -40.28 5.59 -4.34
C VAL A 402 -39.25 6.64 -4.76
N ASP A 403 -39.70 7.62 -5.55
CA ASP A 403 -38.89 8.76 -5.98
C ASP A 403 -39.15 9.97 -5.09
N LEU A 404 -38.18 10.32 -4.23
CA LEU A 404 -38.26 11.46 -3.32
C LEU A 404 -38.57 12.78 -4.03
N LYS A 405 -38.15 12.96 -5.29
CA LYS A 405 -38.42 14.19 -6.06
C LYS A 405 -39.89 14.41 -6.37
N LYS A 406 -40.70 13.35 -6.32
CA LYS A 406 -42.14 13.40 -6.58
C LYS A 406 -42.95 13.61 -5.30
N VAL A 407 -42.27 13.70 -4.15
CA VAL A 407 -42.92 13.90 -2.86
C VAL A 407 -42.65 15.31 -2.39
N GLU A 408 -43.72 16.01 -2.00
CA GLU A 408 -43.63 17.31 -1.36
C GLU A 408 -43.36 17.09 0.13
N ILE A 409 -42.10 17.24 0.55
CA ILE A 409 -41.65 17.07 1.93
C ILE A 409 -40.45 17.97 2.23
N GLN A 410 -40.38 18.52 3.44
CA GLN A 410 -39.22 19.28 3.89
C GLN A 410 -38.17 18.33 4.49
N VAL A 411 -36.89 18.60 4.26
CA VAL A 411 -35.81 17.75 4.75
C VAL A 411 -34.93 18.53 5.72
N GLY A 412 -34.79 18.01 6.94
CA GLY A 412 -33.85 18.52 7.94
C GLY A 412 -32.70 17.55 8.11
N ALA A 413 -31.45 18.01 8.02
CA ALA A 413 -30.28 17.20 8.31
C ALA A 413 -29.51 17.77 9.49
N VAL A 414 -29.14 16.93 10.46
CA VAL A 414 -28.48 17.40 11.69
C VAL A 414 -27.14 18.07 11.41
N GLY A 415 -26.45 17.78 10.30
CA GLY A 415 -25.22 18.51 9.99
C GLY A 415 -24.85 18.54 8.50
N PRO A 416 -23.90 19.41 8.11
CA PRO A 416 -23.54 19.66 6.72
C PRO A 416 -23.14 18.41 5.95
N ALA A 417 -22.29 17.54 6.52
CA ALA A 417 -21.85 16.31 5.85
C ALA A 417 -22.97 15.28 5.61
N THR A 418 -24.03 15.32 6.44
CA THR A 418 -25.22 14.49 6.24
C THR A 418 -26.12 15.11 5.18
N ALA A 419 -26.27 16.44 5.19
CA ALA A 419 -27.03 17.18 4.20
C ALA A 419 -26.46 17.01 2.79
N GLU A 420 -25.15 17.20 2.65
CA GLU A 420 -24.44 17.08 1.38
C GLU A 420 -24.61 15.66 0.79
N LEU A 421 -24.42 14.61 1.61
CA LEU A 421 -24.60 13.24 1.16
C LEU A 421 -26.05 12.98 0.70
N PHE A 422 -27.03 13.49 1.44
CA PHE A 422 -28.45 13.37 1.10
C PHE A 422 -28.73 14.04 -0.25
N SER A 423 -28.33 15.29 -0.43
CA SER A 423 -28.52 16.03 -1.68
C SER A 423 -27.77 15.39 -2.86
N GLN A 424 -26.58 14.84 -2.63
CA GLN A 424 -25.83 14.14 -3.68
C GLN A 424 -26.54 12.89 -4.18
N ILE A 425 -27.07 12.07 -3.26
CA ILE A 425 -27.72 10.78 -3.59
C ILE A 425 -29.11 11.01 -4.18
N PHE A 426 -29.94 11.80 -3.51
CA PHE A 426 -31.35 11.95 -3.89
C PHE A 426 -31.59 13.10 -4.87
N LYS A 427 -30.58 13.96 -5.10
CA LYS A 427 -30.71 15.20 -5.88
C LYS A 427 -31.91 16.02 -5.39
N PHE A 428 -31.97 16.18 -4.06
CA PHE A 428 -33.05 16.82 -3.32
C PHE A 428 -32.45 17.78 -2.29
N ASP A 429 -33.02 18.97 -2.15
CA ASP A 429 -32.46 20.02 -1.30
C ASP A 429 -32.79 19.79 0.18
N VAL A 430 -31.79 19.99 1.04
CA VAL A 430 -32.00 19.99 2.49
C VAL A 430 -32.42 21.38 2.92
N THR A 431 -33.63 21.48 3.47
CA THR A 431 -34.28 22.73 3.86
C THR A 431 -33.69 23.33 5.13
N LEU A 432 -33.18 22.49 6.04
CA LEU A 432 -32.71 22.94 7.34
C LEU A 432 -31.48 22.17 7.82
N ILE A 433 -30.48 22.91 8.31
CA ILE A 433 -29.30 22.41 9.01
C ILE A 433 -29.12 23.29 10.27
N PRO A 434 -29.20 22.74 11.49
CA PRO A 434 -29.07 23.53 12.71
C PRO A 434 -27.60 23.90 12.96
N GLU A 435 -27.34 25.09 13.51
CA GLU A 435 -25.97 25.56 13.79
C GLU A 435 -25.21 24.66 14.77
N THR A 436 -25.89 24.11 15.78
CA THR A 436 -25.25 23.29 16.82
C THR A 436 -25.00 21.84 16.41
N HIS A 437 -25.47 21.43 15.24
CA HIS A 437 -25.36 20.07 14.72
C HIS A 437 -25.81 18.94 15.67
N THR A 438 -26.83 19.19 16.49
CA THR A 438 -27.39 18.19 17.42
C THR A 438 -28.87 17.95 17.15
N GLY A 439 -29.41 16.84 17.70
CA GLY A 439 -30.85 16.59 17.69
C GLY A 439 -31.65 17.68 18.41
N ILE A 440 -31.16 18.18 19.55
CA ILE A 440 -31.81 19.29 20.27
C ILE A 440 -31.76 20.57 19.42
N GLY A 441 -30.60 20.89 18.85
CA GLY A 441 -30.46 22.03 17.94
C GLY A 441 -31.35 21.96 16.70
N MET A 442 -31.60 20.77 16.17
CA MET A 442 -32.57 20.56 15.09
C MET A 442 -33.97 20.99 15.53
N CYS A 443 -34.40 20.60 16.73
CA CYS A 443 -35.70 20.98 17.28
C CYS A 443 -35.82 22.51 17.45
N GLU A 444 -34.77 23.15 18.00
CA GLU A 444 -34.71 24.61 18.18
C GLU A 444 -34.75 25.37 16.86
N ALA A 445 -33.98 24.93 15.86
CA ALA A 445 -33.91 25.55 14.55
C ALA A 445 -35.21 25.35 13.74
N LEU A 446 -35.86 24.19 13.91
CA LEU A 446 -37.08 23.86 13.19
C LEU A 446 -38.30 24.63 13.71
N GLN A 447 -38.32 25.01 14.99
CA GLN A 447 -39.44 25.68 15.65
C GLN A 447 -40.79 25.00 15.34
N PRO A 448 -40.94 23.71 15.72
CA PRO A 448 -42.08 22.89 15.34
C PRO A 448 -43.41 23.52 15.74
N LYS A 449 -44.37 23.47 14.83
CA LYS A 449 -45.76 23.89 15.06
C LYS A 449 -46.61 22.69 15.44
N ALA A 450 -47.56 22.91 16.36
CA ALA A 450 -48.51 21.89 16.74
C ALA A 450 -49.24 21.31 15.51
N GLY A 451 -49.31 19.97 15.45
CA GLY A 451 -49.96 19.24 14.36
C GLY A 451 -49.06 18.83 13.20
N GLN A 452 -47.82 19.33 13.10
CA GLN A 452 -46.87 18.89 12.08
C GLN A 452 -46.47 17.42 12.26
N ARG A 453 -46.25 16.72 11.15
CA ARG A 453 -45.94 15.29 11.09
C ARG A 453 -44.49 15.09 10.66
N PHE A 454 -43.73 14.38 11.49
CA PHE A 454 -42.29 14.17 11.35
C PHE A 454 -42.00 12.69 11.18
N LEU A 455 -41.25 12.35 10.14
CA LEU A 455 -40.61 11.05 10.02
C LEU A 455 -39.16 11.16 10.47
N LEU A 456 -38.78 10.32 11.44
CA LEU A 456 -37.44 10.26 12.00
C LEU A 456 -36.86 8.84 11.87
N PRO A 457 -36.18 8.52 10.74
CA PRO A 457 -35.48 7.26 10.59
C PRO A 457 -34.13 7.30 11.32
N GLN A 458 -33.91 6.39 12.26
CA GLN A 458 -32.71 6.41 13.12
C GLN A 458 -32.13 5.02 13.39
N SER A 459 -31.02 4.95 14.14
CA SER A 459 -30.46 3.67 14.56
C SER A 459 -31.33 3.04 15.66
N ALA A 460 -31.35 1.71 15.78
CA ALA A 460 -32.07 1.00 16.85
C ALA A 460 -31.67 1.40 18.29
N ILE A 461 -30.54 2.08 18.49
CA ILE A 461 -29.98 2.45 19.81
C ILE A 461 -29.94 3.99 19.98
N ALA A 462 -30.57 4.75 19.09
CA ALA A 462 -30.57 6.22 19.18
C ALA A 462 -31.40 6.69 20.39
N ARG A 463 -30.98 7.79 21.03
CA ARG A 463 -31.75 8.44 22.10
C ARG A 463 -32.90 9.25 21.50
N ASP A 464 -34.06 9.20 22.14
CA ASP A 464 -35.29 9.86 21.67
C ASP A 464 -35.34 11.38 21.87
N ALA A 465 -34.26 12.04 22.27
CA ALA A 465 -34.28 13.47 22.63
C ALA A 465 -34.85 14.41 21.56
N LEU A 466 -34.58 14.17 20.27
CA LEU A 466 -35.20 14.94 19.18
C LEU A 466 -36.69 14.62 19.06
N ALA A 467 -37.07 13.34 19.09
CA ALA A 467 -38.46 12.92 19.03
C ALA A 467 -39.28 13.47 20.20
N ASP A 468 -38.71 13.45 21.40
CA ASP A 468 -39.33 13.97 22.62
C ASP A 468 -39.50 15.49 22.54
N CYS A 469 -38.49 16.22 22.09
CA CYS A 469 -38.58 17.66 21.90
C CYS A 469 -39.67 18.05 20.90
N LEU A 470 -39.74 17.38 19.75
CA LEU A 470 -40.76 17.62 18.74
C LEU A 470 -42.17 17.30 19.25
N ARG A 471 -42.33 16.22 20.03
CA ARG A 471 -43.61 15.85 20.67
C ARG A 471 -44.04 16.86 21.72
N GLN A 472 -43.11 17.39 22.52
CA GLN A 472 -43.38 18.42 23.52
C GLN A 472 -43.93 19.71 22.90
N HIS A 473 -43.56 20.02 21.65
CA HIS A 473 -44.09 21.14 20.89
C HIS A 473 -45.35 20.80 20.07
N GLY A 474 -45.99 19.65 20.34
CA GLY A 474 -47.24 19.23 19.72
C GLY A 474 -47.10 18.60 18.34
N GLY A 475 -45.89 18.19 17.94
CA GLY A 475 -45.64 17.47 16.69
C GLY A 475 -45.95 15.97 16.79
N TYR A 476 -46.43 15.37 15.71
CA TYR A 476 -46.59 13.92 15.56
C TYR A 476 -45.29 13.33 15.01
N VAL A 477 -44.55 12.59 15.83
CA VAL A 477 -43.25 12.03 15.43
C VAL A 477 -43.33 10.52 15.31
N GLU A 478 -43.15 10.04 14.09
CA GLU A 478 -42.97 8.62 13.79
C GLU A 478 -41.48 8.30 13.72
N VAL A 479 -41.05 7.44 14.64
CA VAL A 479 -39.68 6.98 14.74
C VAL A 479 -39.60 5.58 14.15
N VAL A 480 -38.75 5.41 13.14
CA VAL A 480 -38.54 4.11 12.48
C VAL A 480 -37.07 3.72 12.52
N ILE A 481 -36.79 2.42 12.61
CA ILE A 481 -35.42 1.91 12.63
C ILE A 481 -34.91 1.82 11.18
N ALA A 482 -33.94 2.67 10.83
CA ALA A 482 -33.31 2.70 9.51
C ALA A 482 -32.17 1.69 9.39
N TYR A 483 -31.40 1.52 10.46
CA TYR A 483 -30.24 0.64 10.51
C TYR A 483 -29.93 0.21 11.94
N GLN A 484 -29.08 -0.79 12.08
CA GLN A 484 -28.56 -1.27 13.35
C GLN A 484 -27.03 -1.32 13.32
N ILE A 485 -26.42 -1.15 14.49
CA ILE A 485 -24.98 -1.25 14.68
C ILE A 485 -24.70 -2.54 15.45
N SER A 486 -23.92 -3.43 14.87
CA SER A 486 -23.36 -4.59 15.56
C SER A 486 -21.88 -4.38 15.90
N VAL A 487 -21.32 -5.26 16.72
CA VAL A 487 -19.86 -5.32 16.92
C VAL A 487 -19.25 -5.81 15.60
N GLY A 488 -18.31 -5.03 15.06
CA GLY A 488 -17.61 -5.41 13.83
C GLY A 488 -16.67 -6.60 14.02
N GLU A 489 -16.42 -7.34 12.95
CA GLU A 489 -15.52 -8.50 12.91
C GLU A 489 -14.41 -8.34 11.85
N GLY A 490 -13.38 -9.18 11.95
CA GLY A 490 -12.23 -9.21 11.04
C GLY A 490 -11.18 -8.13 11.35
N GLY A 491 -10.19 -7.99 10.46
CA GLY A 491 -9.04 -7.12 10.70
C GLY A 491 -7.95 -7.79 11.53
N ILE A 492 -7.12 -7.00 12.20
CA ILE A 492 -6.06 -7.48 13.10
C ILE A 492 -6.63 -8.04 14.41
N SER A 493 -5.83 -8.81 15.15
CA SER A 493 -6.05 -9.04 16.58
C SER A 493 -5.41 -7.89 17.34
N LEU A 494 -6.21 -7.04 17.97
CA LEU A 494 -5.68 -5.86 18.66
C LEU A 494 -4.91 -6.26 19.92
N SER A 495 -5.34 -7.32 20.61
CA SER A 495 -4.65 -7.82 21.80
C SER A 495 -3.18 -8.16 21.52
N ALA A 496 -2.90 -8.93 20.47
CA ALA A 496 -1.54 -9.29 20.09
C ALA A 496 -0.68 -8.06 19.73
N TYR A 497 -1.25 -7.10 19.00
CA TYR A 497 -0.53 -5.88 18.61
C TYR A 497 -0.24 -4.94 19.78
N LEU A 498 -1.09 -4.91 20.80
CA LEU A 498 -0.85 -4.16 22.03
C LEU A 498 0.29 -4.78 22.85
N GLU A 499 0.35 -6.11 22.93
CA GLU A 499 1.40 -6.83 23.67
C GLU A 499 2.79 -6.69 23.03
N ASP A 500 2.85 -6.62 21.71
CA ASP A 500 4.09 -6.43 20.94
C ASP A 500 4.55 -4.96 20.83
N ASP A 501 3.91 -4.03 21.55
CA ASP A 501 4.12 -2.57 21.43
C ASP A 501 4.08 -2.09 19.96
N ALA A 502 3.18 -2.68 19.19
CA ALA A 502 3.10 -2.54 17.74
C ALA A 502 1.97 -1.60 17.30
N VAL A 503 1.47 -0.74 18.18
CA VAL A 503 0.43 0.27 17.88
C VAL A 503 0.90 1.62 18.36
N ASP A 504 0.94 2.60 17.46
CA ASP A 504 1.32 3.97 17.80
C ASP A 504 0.13 4.83 18.23
N ALA A 505 -1.05 4.62 17.63
CA ALA A 505 -2.28 5.34 17.98
C ALA A 505 -3.54 4.60 17.52
N ILE A 506 -4.69 5.00 18.05
CA ILE A 506 -6.01 4.49 17.66
C ILE A 506 -6.96 5.63 17.29
N ILE A 507 -7.81 5.40 16.29
CA ILE A 507 -8.80 6.36 15.82
C ILE A 507 -10.21 5.87 16.16
N PHE A 508 -11.02 6.74 16.79
CA PHE A 508 -12.44 6.52 17.02
C PHE A 508 -13.29 7.62 16.39
N THR A 509 -14.28 7.23 15.59
CA THR A 509 -15.15 8.21 14.92
C THR A 509 -16.53 8.34 15.52
N SER A 510 -16.81 7.59 16.59
CA SER A 510 -18.09 7.64 17.30
C SER A 510 -17.99 7.02 18.71
N PRO A 511 -18.91 7.33 19.63
CA PRO A 511 -18.99 6.66 20.92
C PRO A 511 -19.19 5.13 20.81
N SER A 512 -19.92 4.66 19.78
CA SER A 512 -20.12 3.22 19.57
C SER A 512 -18.84 2.49 19.18
N THR A 513 -17.95 3.13 18.41
CA THR A 513 -16.63 2.55 18.09
C THR A 513 -15.77 2.31 19.34
N ILE A 514 -15.84 3.20 20.35
CA ILE A 514 -15.11 3.03 21.63
C ILE A 514 -15.70 1.85 22.42
N LYS A 515 -17.02 1.88 22.64
CA LYS A 515 -17.72 0.85 23.42
C LYS A 515 -17.51 -0.55 22.84
N ASN A 516 -17.62 -0.68 21.52
CA ASN A 516 -17.43 -1.96 20.87
C ASN A 516 -15.96 -2.38 20.77
N CYS A 517 -15.01 -1.43 20.70
CA CYS A 517 -13.58 -1.74 20.79
C CYS A 517 -13.25 -2.42 22.12
N LEU A 518 -13.74 -1.86 23.23
CA LEU A 518 -13.54 -2.44 24.57
C LEU A 518 -14.15 -3.84 24.69
N LYS A 519 -15.41 -4.01 24.25
CA LYS A 519 -16.07 -5.32 24.23
C LYS A 519 -15.32 -6.35 23.37
N ARG A 520 -14.80 -5.91 22.23
CA ARG A 520 -14.06 -6.79 21.32
C ARG A 520 -12.70 -7.16 21.90
N LEU A 521 -11.98 -6.19 22.48
CA LEU A 521 -10.71 -6.43 23.16
C LEU A 521 -10.87 -7.41 24.34
N GLU A 522 -11.94 -7.27 25.12
CA GLU A 522 -12.28 -8.20 26.21
C GLU A 522 -12.51 -9.63 25.71
N ARG A 523 -13.23 -9.81 24.60
CA ARG A 523 -13.40 -11.11 23.93
C ARG A 523 -12.08 -11.69 23.44
N GLU A 524 -11.17 -10.83 22.97
CA GLU A 524 -9.82 -11.18 22.56
C GLU A 524 -8.86 -11.39 23.75
N LYS A 525 -9.36 -11.28 25.00
CA LYS A 525 -8.58 -11.34 26.25
C LYS A 525 -7.42 -10.34 26.29
N GLY A 526 -7.56 -9.22 25.60
CA GLY A 526 -6.52 -8.20 25.50
C GLY A 526 -6.40 -7.31 26.74
N ASN A 527 -5.21 -6.74 26.92
CA ASN A 527 -4.92 -5.86 28.05
C ASN A 527 -5.53 -4.46 27.84
N ARG A 528 -6.53 -4.12 28.65
CA ARG A 528 -7.23 -2.84 28.61
C ARG A 528 -6.32 -1.66 28.98
N ASP A 529 -5.42 -1.83 29.94
CA ASP A 529 -4.52 -0.77 30.40
C ASP A 529 -3.54 -0.33 29.31
N LEU A 530 -3.14 -1.25 28.41
CA LEU A 530 -2.30 -0.91 27.25
C LEU A 530 -3.09 -0.09 26.23
N LEU A 531 -4.36 -0.43 25.98
CA LEU A 531 -5.21 0.33 25.09
C LEU A 531 -5.47 1.75 25.59
N GLU A 532 -5.75 1.91 26.89
CA GLU A 532 -6.08 3.21 27.50
C GLU A 532 -4.89 4.18 27.49
N LYS A 533 -3.65 3.66 27.46
CA LYS A 533 -2.41 4.43 27.37
C LYS A 533 -2.10 4.94 25.96
N LEU A 534 -2.71 4.36 24.92
CA LEU A 534 -2.44 4.77 23.55
C LEU A 534 -3.00 6.18 23.28
N PRO A 535 -2.30 6.98 22.45
CA PRO A 535 -2.88 8.17 21.84
C PRO A 535 -4.14 7.80 21.06
N CYS A 536 -5.25 8.44 21.41
CA CYS A 536 -6.58 8.17 20.89
C CYS A 536 -7.11 9.41 20.17
N ALA A 537 -7.12 9.38 18.84
CA ALA A 537 -7.70 10.45 18.03
C ALA A 537 -9.20 10.25 17.82
N VAL A 538 -9.99 11.28 18.15
CA VAL A 538 -11.46 11.22 18.18
C VAL A 538 -12.07 12.24 17.22
N MET A 539 -13.19 11.91 16.58
CA MET A 539 -13.83 12.77 15.56
C MET A 539 -14.43 14.09 16.12
N GLY A 540 -14.74 14.16 17.41
CA GLY A 540 -15.34 15.36 17.99
C GLY A 540 -15.82 15.16 19.43
N PRO A 541 -16.49 16.17 20.01
CA PRO A 541 -16.62 16.33 21.46
C PRO A 541 -17.44 15.22 22.12
N THR A 542 -18.48 14.73 21.45
CA THR A 542 -19.27 13.60 21.97
C THR A 542 -18.45 12.31 22.05
N THR A 543 -17.53 12.11 21.10
CA THR A 543 -16.63 10.94 21.11
C THR A 543 -15.53 11.11 22.13
N ALA A 544 -14.97 12.32 22.28
CA ALA A 544 -14.01 12.67 23.32
C ALA A 544 -14.58 12.43 24.72
N GLN A 545 -15.79 12.94 25.01
CA GLN A 545 -16.48 12.71 26.28
C GLN A 545 -16.65 11.21 26.59
N CYS A 546 -16.96 10.41 25.56
CA CYS A 546 -17.02 8.96 25.71
C CYS A 546 -15.65 8.37 26.03
N ALA A 547 -14.59 8.79 25.35
CA ALA A 547 -13.23 8.33 25.63
C ALA A 547 -12.78 8.66 27.07
N TYR A 548 -13.08 9.87 27.55
CA TYR A 548 -12.82 10.27 28.95
C TYR A 548 -13.55 9.37 29.95
N SER A 549 -14.81 9.01 29.68
CA SER A 549 -15.57 8.11 30.56
C SER A 549 -15.01 6.69 30.64
N TYR A 550 -14.13 6.32 29.71
CA TYR A 550 -13.41 5.05 29.67
C TYR A 550 -11.91 5.20 29.94
N TYR A 551 -11.49 6.33 30.55
CA TYR A 551 -10.14 6.54 31.09
C TYR A 551 -8.98 6.53 30.07
N PHE A 552 -9.24 6.82 28.79
CA PHE A 552 -8.16 7.05 27.82
C PHE A 552 -7.29 8.23 28.25
N SER A 553 -5.97 8.03 28.34
CA SER A 553 -5.04 9.00 28.92
C SER A 553 -4.65 10.13 27.96
N THR A 554 -4.66 9.88 26.66
CA THR A 554 -4.25 10.84 25.65
C THR A 554 -5.31 10.92 24.56
N ILE A 555 -6.17 11.93 24.63
CA ILE A 555 -7.27 12.14 23.69
C ILE A 555 -6.96 13.31 22.78
N LEU A 556 -6.92 13.07 21.48
CA LEU A 556 -6.65 14.05 20.44
C LEU A 556 -7.96 14.39 19.74
N GLU A 557 -8.50 15.59 19.99
CA GLU A 557 -9.74 16.08 19.40
C GLU A 557 -9.48 17.27 18.47
N PRO A 558 -9.83 17.19 17.17
CA PRO A 558 -9.68 18.31 16.24
C PRO A 558 -10.79 19.34 16.44
N GLN A 559 -10.51 20.62 16.13
CA GLN A 559 -11.53 21.68 16.16
C GLN A 559 -12.66 21.44 15.15
N GLU A 560 -12.33 20.86 13.99
CA GLU A 560 -13.28 20.48 12.96
C GLU A 560 -13.50 18.96 12.94
N SER A 561 -14.75 18.52 12.95
CA SER A 561 -15.12 17.10 12.87
C SER A 561 -15.02 16.53 11.45
N SER A 562 -13.79 16.42 10.94
CA SER A 562 -13.49 15.83 9.63
C SER A 562 -12.39 14.76 9.70
N LEU A 563 -12.37 13.83 8.72
CA LEU A 563 -11.31 12.81 8.65
C LEU A 563 -9.94 13.42 8.38
N ASN A 564 -9.86 14.49 7.58
CA ASN A 564 -8.63 15.23 7.33
C ASN A 564 -8.08 15.86 8.60
N ALA A 565 -8.91 16.61 9.32
CA ALA A 565 -8.50 17.28 10.56
C ALA A 565 -8.02 16.28 11.62
N LEU A 566 -8.65 15.10 11.70
CA LEU A 566 -8.22 14.03 12.60
C LEU A 566 -6.82 13.50 12.25
N VAL A 567 -6.54 13.29 10.96
CA VAL A 567 -5.23 12.82 10.50
C VAL A 567 -4.15 13.91 10.66
N GLU A 568 -4.48 15.16 10.39
CA GLU A 568 -3.58 16.32 10.62
C GLU A 568 -3.24 16.48 12.10
N LEU A 569 -4.21 16.25 12.99
CA LEU A 569 -3.97 16.30 14.44
C LEU A 569 -3.03 15.18 14.91
N LEU A 570 -3.18 13.96 14.37
CA LEU A 570 -2.22 12.88 14.62
C LEU A 570 -0.82 13.24 14.12
N GLU A 571 -0.74 13.85 12.93
CA GLU A 571 0.52 14.31 12.36
C GLU A 571 1.20 15.36 13.26
N ALA A 572 0.43 16.33 13.76
CA ALA A 572 0.92 17.30 14.73
C ALA A 572 1.41 16.62 16.01
N TYR A 573 0.63 15.70 16.58
CA TYR A 573 1.01 14.98 17.81
C TYR A 573 2.35 14.25 17.70
N PHE A 574 2.56 13.52 16.59
CA PHE A 574 3.82 12.80 16.36
C PHE A 574 5.00 13.71 15.96
N SER A 575 4.76 14.99 15.62
CA SER A 575 5.83 15.96 15.40
C SER A 575 6.60 16.31 16.69
N TYR A 576 5.92 16.23 17.84
CA TYR A 576 6.43 16.71 19.13
C TYR A 576 6.90 15.60 20.08
N THR A 577 6.77 14.33 19.67
CA THR A 577 7.01 13.14 20.52
C THR A 577 8.23 12.31 20.06
N VAL A 578 9.23 12.94 19.44
CA VAL A 578 10.49 12.29 18.99
C VAL A 578 11.30 11.75 20.16
#